data_AF-A0A288GUH2-F1
#
_entry.id   AF-A0A288GUH2-F1
#
_cell.length_a   1.000
_cell.length_b   1.000
_cell.length_c   1.000
_cell.angle_alpha   90.00
_cell.angle_beta   90.00
_cell.angle_gamma   90.00
#
_symmetry.space_group_name_H-M   'P 1'
#
loop_
_entity.id
_entity.type
_entity.pdbx_description
1 polymer ?
#
loop_
_entity_poly.entity_id
_entity_poly.type
_entity_poly.pdbx_seq_one_letter_code
_entity_poly.pdbx_strand_id
1 'polypeptide(L)'
;MLDTIKRILVSVISGAVIAYAVYLLVIGATAVQAEYIGMNILGILIMVFAAGYVGVVYGLYPIYHPYQKRIFLILGIGLIFFGQYLLLNNTETHVYAGDITKFFGVLIVWFGATGILSKNKTIEAQKRDSKLEIIEA
;
A
#
# COMPACT_ATOMS: atom_id res chain seq x y z
N MET A 1 16.99 -12.15 -9.22
CA MET A 1 15.74 -12.55 -9.91
C MET A 1 14.53 -12.51 -8.99
N LEU A 2 14.53 -13.24 -7.86
CA LEU A 2 13.40 -13.23 -6.92
C LEU A 2 13.05 -11.82 -6.39
N ASP A 3 14.06 -10.99 -6.10
CA ASP A 3 13.83 -9.61 -5.64
C ASP A 3 13.19 -8.72 -6.71
N THR A 4 13.58 -8.89 -7.98
CA THR A 4 12.98 -8.19 -9.12
C THR A 4 11.52 -8.59 -9.30
N ILE A 5 11.21 -9.88 -9.19
CA ILE A 5 9.83 -10.40 -9.30
C ILE A 5 8.95 -9.83 -8.19
N LYS A 6 9.43 -9.82 -6.95
CA LYS A 6 8.70 -9.23 -5.81
C LYS A 6 8.42 -7.74 -6.02
N ARG A 7 9.41 -6.99 -6.52
CA ARG A 7 9.25 -5.55 -6.81
C ARG A 7 8.22 -5.31 -7.91
N ILE A 8 8.28 -6.07 -9.00
CA ILE A 8 7.29 -6.01 -10.07
C ILE A 8 5.90 -6.33 -9.52
N LEU A 9 5.78 -7.38 -8.70
CA LEU A 9 4.51 -7.75 -8.08
C LEU A 9 3.93 -6.61 -7.23
N VAL A 10 4.72 -6.01 -6.35
CA VAL A 10 4.28 -4.87 -5.52
C VAL A 10 3.88 -3.67 -6.37
N SER A 11 4.67 -3.33 -7.39
CA SER A 11 4.38 -2.23 -8.31
C SER A 11 3.09 -2.47 -9.08
N VAL A 12 2.86 -3.68 -9.57
CA VAL A 12 1.64 -4.06 -10.31
C VAL A 12 0.42 -4.00 -9.41
N ILE A 13 0.49 -4.58 -8.21
CA ILE A 13 -0.62 -4.55 -7.24
C ILE A 13 -0.96 -3.10 -6.85
N SER A 14 0.07 -2.31 -6.52
CA SER A 14 -0.13 -0.90 -6.15
C SER A 14 -0.69 -0.09 -7.31
N GLY A 15 -0.16 -0.31 -8.53
CA GLY A 15 -0.64 0.32 -9.74
C GLY A 15 -2.10 -0.04 -10.06
N ALA A 16 -2.51 -1.29 -9.83
CA ALA A 16 -3.91 -1.72 -10.00
C ALA A 16 -4.86 -0.98 -9.04
N VAL A 17 -4.46 -0.80 -7.77
CA VAL A 17 -5.25 -0.02 -6.79
C VAL A 17 -5.36 1.44 -7.20
N ILE A 18 -4.26 2.06 -7.67
CA ILE A 18 -4.28 3.43 -8.17
C ILE A 18 -5.17 3.55 -9.41
N ALA A 19 -5.03 2.64 -10.38
CA ALA A 19 -5.84 2.64 -11.60
C ALA A 19 -7.33 2.51 -11.27
N TYR A 20 -7.67 1.67 -10.29
CA TYR A 20 -9.04 1.53 -9.80
C TYR A 20 -9.54 2.82 -9.14
N ALA A 21 -8.74 3.46 -8.30
CA ALA A 21 -9.09 4.73 -7.67
C ALA A 21 -9.29 5.86 -8.70
N VAL A 22 -8.43 5.93 -9.73
CA VAL A 22 -8.60 6.87 -10.85
C VAL A 22 -9.87 6.56 -11.65
N TYR A 23 -10.14 5.29 -11.91
CA TYR A 23 -11.38 4.87 -12.56
C TYR A 23 -12.62 5.38 -11.80
N LEU A 24 -12.65 5.22 -10.48
CA LEU A 24 -13.76 5.72 -9.64
C LEU A 24 -13.96 7.24 -9.77
N LEU A 25 -12.87 8.02 -9.86
CA LEU A 25 -12.95 9.48 -10.09
C LEU A 25 -13.51 9.80 -11.47
N VAL A 26 -13.07 9.09 -12.51
CA VAL A 26 -13.50 9.32 -13.89
C VAL A 26 -15.00 9.07 -14.07
N ILE A 27 -15.54 8.04 -13.42
CA ILE A 27 -16.99 7.73 -13.49
C ILE A 27 -17.83 8.48 -12.46
N GLY A 28 -17.21 9.31 -11.61
CA GLY A 28 -17.91 10.03 -10.54
C GLY A 28 -18.55 9.12 -9.49
N ALA A 29 -17.98 7.93 -9.25
CA ALA A 29 -18.56 6.96 -8.33
C ALA A 29 -18.40 7.38 -6.87
N THR A 30 -19.38 6.98 -6.05
CA THR A 30 -19.29 7.08 -4.59
C THR A 30 -18.55 5.84 -4.07
N ALA A 31 -17.38 6.06 -3.50
CA ALA A 31 -16.48 5.05 -2.96
C ALA A 31 -16.62 4.87 -1.43
N VAL A 32 -17.35 5.76 -0.77
CA VAL A 32 -17.52 5.81 0.69
C VAL A 32 -18.95 5.47 1.10
N GLN A 33 -19.15 5.06 2.35
CA GLN A 33 -20.49 4.82 2.88
C GLN A 33 -21.33 6.11 2.91
N ALA A 34 -22.65 5.96 2.96
CA ALA A 34 -23.60 7.07 2.83
C ALA A 34 -23.39 8.16 3.90
N GLU A 35 -23.01 7.74 5.11
CA GLU A 35 -22.70 8.59 6.26
C GLU A 35 -21.49 9.50 6.03
N TYR A 36 -20.60 9.13 5.10
CA TYR A 36 -19.34 9.82 4.82
C TYR A 36 -19.28 10.41 3.41
N ILE A 37 -20.39 10.58 2.70
CA ILE A 37 -20.43 11.08 1.31
C ILE A 37 -19.61 12.36 1.12
N GLY A 38 -19.65 13.29 2.08
CA GLY A 38 -18.87 14.54 2.04
C GLY A 38 -17.34 14.32 2.00
N MET A 39 -16.87 13.13 2.33
CA MET A 39 -15.46 12.73 2.35
C MET A 39 -15.08 11.84 1.15
N ASN A 40 -15.93 11.69 0.13
CA ASN A 40 -15.70 10.75 -0.97
C ASN A 40 -14.32 10.91 -1.65
N ILE A 41 -13.97 12.16 -2.01
CA ILE A 41 -12.67 12.47 -2.64
C ILE A 41 -11.52 12.13 -1.70
N LEU A 42 -11.63 12.46 -0.41
CA LEU A 42 -10.61 12.14 0.58
C LEU A 42 -10.46 10.62 0.72
N GLY A 43 -11.57 9.89 0.69
CA GLY A 43 -11.60 8.43 0.70
C GLY A 43 -10.74 7.82 -0.40
N ILE A 44 -10.96 8.31 -1.63
CA ILE A 44 -10.22 7.87 -2.82
C ILE A 44 -8.75 8.31 -2.74
N LEU A 45 -8.45 9.53 -2.28
CA LEU A 45 -7.08 10.01 -2.13
C LEU A 45 -6.27 9.15 -1.14
N ILE A 46 -6.88 8.69 -0.04
CA ILE A 46 -6.21 7.78 0.90
C ILE A 46 -5.81 6.48 0.19
N MET A 47 -6.69 5.91 -0.65
CA MET A 47 -6.34 4.72 -1.45
C MET A 47 -5.14 5.01 -2.38
N VAL A 48 -5.17 6.14 -3.09
CA VAL A 48 -4.09 6.55 -4.01
C VAL A 48 -2.78 6.76 -3.27
N PHE A 49 -2.77 7.51 -2.16
CA PHE A 49 -1.55 7.79 -1.41
C PHE A 49 -0.97 6.55 -0.75
N ALA A 50 -1.81 5.69 -0.18
CA ALA A 50 -1.35 4.45 0.42
C ALA A 50 -0.75 3.51 -0.63
N ALA A 51 -1.41 3.35 -1.78
CA ALA A 51 -0.91 2.54 -2.88
C ALA A 51 0.35 3.15 -3.51
N GLY A 52 0.36 4.46 -3.73
CA GLY A 52 1.51 5.21 -4.25
C GLY A 52 2.72 5.09 -3.34
N TYR A 53 2.55 5.27 -2.03
CA TYR A 53 3.62 5.08 -1.05
C TYR A 53 4.21 3.66 -1.14
N VAL A 54 3.36 2.62 -1.13
CA VAL A 54 3.84 1.24 -1.18
C VAL A 54 4.54 0.93 -2.52
N GLY A 55 3.94 1.35 -3.64
CA GLY A 55 4.48 1.13 -4.98
C GLY A 55 5.81 1.84 -5.22
N VAL A 56 5.94 3.11 -4.82
CA VAL A 56 7.15 3.91 -5.01
C VAL A 56 8.26 3.44 -4.07
N VAL A 57 7.99 3.40 -2.76
CA VAL A 57 9.02 3.17 -1.73
C VAL A 57 9.52 1.74 -1.70
N TYR A 58 8.75 0.77 -2.21
CA TYR A 58 9.10 -0.64 -2.13
C TYR A 58 9.07 -1.41 -3.45
N GLY A 59 8.35 -0.91 -4.46
CA GLY A 59 8.38 -1.46 -5.82
C GLY A 59 9.46 -0.81 -6.66
N LEU A 60 9.30 0.48 -6.95
CA LEU A 60 10.14 1.23 -7.90
C LEU A 60 11.51 1.60 -7.32
N TYR A 61 11.54 2.25 -6.17
CA TYR A 61 12.75 2.71 -5.49
C TYR A 61 12.78 2.14 -4.08
N PRO A 62 13.26 0.90 -3.89
CA PRO A 62 13.28 0.26 -2.58
C PRO A 62 14.19 1.03 -1.61
N ILE A 63 13.60 1.79 -0.69
CA ILE A 63 14.31 2.52 0.36
C ILE A 63 14.32 1.67 1.63
N TYR A 64 15.49 1.50 2.26
CA TYR A 64 15.58 0.87 3.57
C TYR A 64 15.04 1.80 4.66
N HIS A 65 14.10 1.29 5.46
CA HIS A 65 13.72 1.90 6.73
C HIS A 65 13.88 0.90 7.88
N PRO A 66 14.51 1.29 9.01
CA PRO A 66 14.71 0.39 10.16
C PRO A 66 13.38 -0.13 10.74
N TYR A 67 12.29 0.64 10.61
CA TYR A 67 10.96 0.29 11.11
C TYR A 67 9.99 -0.22 10.03
N GLN A 68 10.49 -0.61 8.85
CA GLN A 68 9.67 -1.02 7.70
C GLN A 68 8.56 -2.03 8.04
N LYS A 69 8.88 -3.08 8.82
CA LYS A 69 7.88 -4.08 9.23
C LYS A 69 6.73 -3.48 10.05
N ARG A 70 7.04 -2.55 10.94
CA ARG A 70 6.04 -1.87 11.78
C ARG A 70 5.19 -0.93 10.95
N ILE A 71 5.80 -0.18 10.03
CA ILE A 71 5.10 0.72 9.11
C ILE A 71 4.08 -0.06 8.28
N PHE A 72 4.46 -1.20 7.71
CA PHE A 72 3.52 -2.03 6.95
C PHE A 72 2.41 -2.64 7.80
N LEU A 73 2.71 -3.03 9.04
CA LEU A 73 1.69 -3.56 9.92
C LEU A 73 0.66 -2.48 10.26
N ILE A 74 1.10 -1.28 10.64
CA ILE A 74 0.23 -0.15 10.97
C ILE A 74 -0.58 0.29 9.73
N LEU A 75 0.10 0.49 8.60
CA LEU A 75 -0.55 0.90 7.35
C LEU A 75 -1.56 -0.15 6.87
N GLY A 76 -1.17 -1.41 6.85
CA GLY A 76 -2.01 -2.51 6.37
C GLY A 76 -3.24 -2.72 7.25
N ILE A 77 -3.07 -2.75 8.59
CA ILE A 77 -4.20 -2.79 9.51
C ILE A 77 -5.08 -1.55 9.34
N GLY A 78 -4.48 -0.36 9.27
CA GLY A 78 -5.20 0.89 9.04
C GLY A 78 -6.07 0.84 7.79
N LEU A 79 -5.54 0.31 6.68
CA LEU A 79 -6.29 0.13 5.42
C LEU A 79 -7.41 -0.91 5.53
N ILE A 80 -7.21 -1.98 6.31
CA ILE A 80 -8.27 -2.98 6.54
C ILE A 80 -9.45 -2.34 7.28
N PHE A 81 -9.18 -1.60 8.36
CA PHE A 81 -10.23 -0.88 9.10
C PHE A 81 -10.86 0.20 8.22
N PHE A 82 -10.06 0.99 7.52
CA PHE A 82 -10.55 2.02 6.63
C PHE A 82 -11.47 1.47 5.53
N GLY A 83 -11.07 0.37 4.89
CA GLY A 83 -11.89 -0.31 3.87
C GLY A 83 -13.14 -0.97 4.43
N GLN A 84 -13.15 -1.38 5.70
CA GLN A 84 -14.31 -1.97 6.36
C GLN A 84 -15.35 -0.93 6.80
N TYR A 85 -14.90 0.20 7.35
CA TYR A 85 -15.78 1.14 8.05
C TYR A 85 -16.11 2.41 7.26
N LEU A 86 -15.26 2.81 6.31
CA LEU A 86 -15.44 4.07 5.59
C LEU A 86 -15.77 3.85 4.11
N LEU A 87 -15.18 2.84 3.48
CA LEU A 87 -15.40 2.56 2.07
C LEU A 87 -16.64 1.69 1.82
N LEU A 88 -17.24 1.88 0.66
CA LEU A 88 -18.43 1.20 0.20
C LEU A 88 -18.08 0.01 -0.69
N ASN A 89 -18.89 -1.04 -0.59
CA ASN A 89 -19.02 -2.06 -1.64
C ASN A 89 -20.48 -2.05 -2.11
N ASN A 90 -20.70 -1.74 -3.39
CA ASN A 90 -21.99 -1.77 -4.05
C ASN A 90 -21.90 -2.70 -5.28
N THR A 91 -22.62 -3.83 -5.19
CA THR A 91 -22.69 -4.84 -6.24
C THR A 91 -23.43 -4.37 -7.50
N GLU A 92 -24.40 -3.47 -7.35
CA GLU A 92 -25.23 -2.97 -8.45
C GLU A 92 -24.42 -2.05 -9.38
N THR A 93 -23.58 -1.20 -8.80
CA THR A 93 -22.71 -0.28 -9.55
C THR A 93 -21.31 -0.85 -9.78
N HIS A 94 -21.08 -2.11 -9.38
CA HIS A 94 -19.78 -2.79 -9.44
C HIS A 94 -18.63 -2.00 -8.77
N VAL A 95 -18.94 -1.27 -7.69
CA VAL A 95 -17.96 -0.53 -6.89
C VAL A 95 -17.59 -1.39 -5.70
N TYR A 96 -16.32 -1.76 -5.57
CA TYR A 96 -15.80 -2.64 -4.51
C TYR A 96 -14.63 -1.97 -3.77
N ALA A 97 -14.75 -0.67 -3.50
CA ALA A 97 -13.67 0.13 -2.91
C ALA A 97 -13.23 -0.41 -1.55
N GLY A 98 -14.18 -0.85 -0.72
CA GLY A 98 -13.89 -1.45 0.59
C GLY A 98 -13.12 -2.75 0.48
N ASP A 99 -13.56 -3.68 -0.36
CA ASP A 99 -12.92 -4.99 -0.51
C ASP A 99 -11.54 -4.89 -1.16
N ILE A 100 -11.38 -4.05 -2.19
CA ILE A 100 -10.08 -3.80 -2.83
C ILE A 100 -9.10 -3.22 -1.82
N THR A 101 -9.53 -2.24 -1.01
CA THR A 101 -8.67 -1.61 -0.01
C THR A 101 -8.31 -2.56 1.13
N LYS A 102 -9.28 -3.36 1.62
CA LYS A 102 -9.03 -4.40 2.63
C LYS A 102 -8.04 -5.43 2.11
N PHE A 103 -8.25 -5.93 0.89
CA PHE A 103 -7.35 -6.91 0.27
C PHE A 103 -5.94 -6.34 0.11
N PHE A 104 -5.82 -5.10 -0.35
CA PHE A 104 -4.55 -4.41 -0.42
C PHE A 104 -3.88 -4.27 0.95
N GLY A 105 -4.63 -3.90 1.99
CA GLY A 105 -4.16 -3.86 3.37
C GLY A 105 -3.64 -5.21 3.87
N VAL A 106 -4.36 -6.31 3.60
CA VAL A 106 -3.92 -7.68 3.93
C VAL A 106 -2.60 -8.02 3.25
N LEU A 107 -2.46 -7.70 1.95
CA LEU A 107 -1.23 -7.94 1.21
C LEU A 107 -0.04 -7.16 1.80
N ILE A 108 -0.26 -5.91 2.20
CA ILE A 108 0.76 -5.08 2.85
C ILE A 108 1.20 -5.71 4.18
N VAL A 109 0.26 -6.13 5.03
CA VAL A 109 0.58 -6.83 6.30
C VAL A 109 1.39 -8.09 6.00
N TRP A 110 0.96 -8.88 5.02
CA TRP A 110 1.64 -10.12 4.63
C TRP A 110 3.08 -9.86 4.16
N PHE A 111 3.30 -8.85 3.31
CA PHE A 111 4.63 -8.45 2.85
C PHE A 111 5.53 -7.98 4.01
N GLY A 112 4.96 -7.23 4.96
CA GLY A 112 5.67 -6.80 6.17
C GLY A 112 6.06 -7.96 7.08
N ALA A 113 5.13 -8.88 7.36
CA ALA A 113 5.31 -10.02 8.25
C ALA A 113 6.36 -11.02 7.72
N THR A 114 6.23 -11.38 6.44
CA THR A 114 7.16 -12.32 5.78
C THR A 114 8.54 -11.70 5.53
N GLY A 115 8.66 -10.37 5.64
CA GLY A 115 9.89 -9.66 5.30
C GLY A 115 10.28 -9.82 3.84
N ILE A 116 9.32 -10.17 2.97
CA ILE A 116 9.52 -10.36 1.52
C ILE A 116 10.25 -9.16 0.90
N LEU A 117 9.97 -7.95 1.41
CA LEU A 117 10.51 -6.67 0.95
C LEU A 117 11.82 -6.26 1.64
N SER A 118 12.18 -6.88 2.76
CA SER A 118 13.37 -6.55 3.55
C SER A 118 14.58 -7.44 3.26
N LYS A 119 14.41 -8.54 2.50
CA LYS A 119 15.50 -9.45 2.07
C LYS A 119 16.16 -9.05 0.75
N ASN A 120 16.03 -7.78 0.36
CA ASN A 120 16.59 -7.30 -0.89
C ASN A 120 18.07 -7.01 -0.69
N LYS A 121 18.96 -7.55 -1.54
CA LYS A 121 20.43 -7.37 -1.42
C LYS A 121 20.83 -5.89 -1.34
N THR A 122 20.13 -5.00 -2.05
CA THR A 122 20.39 -3.55 -2.02
C THR A 122 20.05 -2.94 -0.66
N ILE A 123 18.98 -3.42 -0.02
CA ILE A 123 18.55 -2.98 1.31
C ILE A 123 19.49 -3.54 2.38
N GLU A 124 19.96 -4.78 2.22
CA GLU A 124 20.95 -5.37 3.13
C GLU A 124 22.31 -4.68 3.05
N ALA A 125 22.74 -4.25 1.85
CA ALA A 125 23.94 -3.44 1.66
C ALA A 125 23.80 -2.07 2.36
N GLN A 126 22.70 -1.34 2.14
CA GLN A 126 22.43 -0.08 2.83
C GLN A 126 22.37 -0.23 4.36
N LYS A 127 21.79 -1.32 4.85
CA LYS A 127 21.76 -1.63 6.28
C LYS A 127 23.16 -1.88 6.84
N ARG A 128 24.06 -2.50 6.07
CA ARG A 128 25.46 -2.70 6.44
C ARG A 128 26.23 -1.38 6.47
N ASP A 129 26.07 -0.55 5.45
CA ASP A 129 26.75 0.75 5.37
C ASP A 129 26.33 1.69 6.51
N SER A 130 25.02 1.77 6.81
CA SER A 130 24.53 2.57 7.95
C SER A 130 25.05 2.10 9.31
N LYS A 131 25.43 0.82 9.44
CA LYS A 131 26.03 0.29 10.67
C LYS A 131 27.52 0.58 10.76
N LEU A 132 28.21 0.69 9.63
CA LEU A 132 29.63 1.03 9.59
C LEU A 132 29.85 2.50 9.94
N GLU A 133 29.00 3.41 9.46
CA GLU A 133 29.05 4.84 9.84
C GLU A 133 28.88 5.08 11.36
N ILE A 134 28.12 4.21 12.06
CA ILE A 134 27.93 4.33 13.51
C ILE A 134 29.16 3.81 14.29
N ILE A 135 30.01 2.99 13.68
CA ILE A 135 31.20 2.42 14.33
C ILE A 135 32.44 3.32 14.10
N GLU A 136 32.43 4.13 13.04
CA GLU A 136 33.51 5.09 12.73
C GLU A 136 33.37 6.47 13.39
N ALA A 137 32.23 6.76 14.02
CA ALA A 137 31.96 8.00 14.78
C ALA A 137 32.23 7.83 16.29
#